data_AF-A0ABD5Q995-F1
#
_entry.id   AF-A0ABD5Q995-F1
#
_cell.length_a   1.000
_cell.length_b   1.000
_cell.length_c   1.000
_cell.angle_alpha   90.00
_cell.angle_beta   90.00
_cell.angle_gamma   90.00
#
_symmetry.space_group_name_H-M   'P 1'
#
loop_
_entity.id
_entity.type
_entity.pdbx_description
1 polymer ?
#
loop_
_entity_poly.entity_id
_entity_poly.type
_entity_poly.pdbx_seq_one_letter_code
_entity_poly.pdbx_strand_id
1 'polypeptide(L)' 'MVYQLECADCGELRVGRETDEGIRPVRDDCPECGTSEFDVLAHDSED' A
#
# COMPACT_ATOMS: atom_id res chain seq x y z
N MET A 1 -12.02 -3.25 4.12
CA MET A 1 -11.48 -4.06 3.00
C MET A 1 -9.95 -3.97 3.04
N VAL A 2 -9.23 -5.02 2.64
CA VAL A 2 -7.75 -4.97 2.53
C VAL A 2 -7.36 -4.69 1.08
N TYR A 3 -6.33 -3.86 0.89
CA TYR A 3 -5.84 -3.42 -0.41
C TYR A 3 -4.39 -3.79 -0.56
N GLN A 4 -3.96 -4.04 -1.79
CA GLN A 4 -2.55 -4.19 -2.08
C GLN A 4 -1.94 -2.81 -2.35
N LEU A 5 -0.79 -2.57 -1.76
CA LEU A 5 -0.01 -1.35 -1.91
C LEU A 5 1.36 -1.72 -2.45
N GLU A 6 1.97 -0.85 -3.22
CA GLU A 6 3.35 -0.97 -3.65
C GLU A 6 4.15 0.18 -3.06
N CYS A 7 5.31 -0.12 -2.48
CA CYS A 7 6.24 0.90 -2.01
C CYS A 7 6.78 1.68 -3.21
N ALA A 8 6.60 3.01 -3.24
CA ALA A 8 6.99 3.83 -4.39
C ALA A 8 8.51 3.85 -4.63
N ASP A 9 9.32 3.55 -3.62
CA ASP A 9 10.79 3.63 -3.70
C ASP A 9 11.44 2.28 -4.06
N CYS A 10 11.02 1.19 -3.39
CA CYS A 10 11.63 -0.13 -3.59
C CYS A 10 10.74 -1.15 -4.30
N GLY A 11 9.49 -0.81 -4.61
CA GLY A 11 8.52 -1.72 -5.25
C GLY A 11 8.02 -2.85 -4.34
N GLU A 12 8.32 -2.81 -3.05
CA GLU A 12 7.89 -3.85 -2.12
C GLU A 12 6.37 -3.86 -1.95
N LEU A 13 5.77 -5.04 -2.06
CA LEU A 13 4.32 -5.21 -1.96
C LEU A 13 3.89 -5.24 -0.50
N ARG A 14 2.86 -4.46 -0.20
CA ARG A 14 2.32 -4.24 1.12
C ARG A 14 0.81 -4.38 1.13
N VAL A 15 0.29 -4.50 2.34
CA VAL A 15 -1.15 -4.53 2.58
C VAL A 15 -1.54 -3.22 3.25
N GLY A 16 -2.55 -2.58 2.67
CA GLY A 16 -3.25 -1.44 3.22
C GLY A 16 -4.65 -1.81 3.70
N ARG A 17 -5.20 -0.94 4.54
CA ARG A 17 -6.58 -0.97 4.97
C ARG A 17 -7.22 0.36 4.64
N GLU A 18 -8.48 0.31 4.23
CA GLU A 18 -9.29 1.51 4.11
C GLU A 18 -9.65 2.05 5.50
N THR A 19 -9.44 3.34 5.68
CA THR A 19 -9.81 4.16 6.84
C THR A 19 -10.71 5.31 6.36
N ASP A 20 -11.21 6.12 7.29
CA ASP A 20 -12.02 7.32 6.97
C ASP A 20 -11.27 8.33 6.07
N GLU A 21 -9.93 8.30 6.09
CA GLU A 21 -9.05 9.17 5.29
C GLU A 21 -8.64 8.55 3.95
N GLY A 22 -9.07 7.32 3.65
CA GLY A 22 -8.71 6.57 2.45
C GLY A 22 -7.88 5.31 2.74
N ILE A 23 -7.18 4.80 1.73
CA ILE A 23 -6.40 3.57 1.87
C ILE A 23 -5.03 3.91 2.47
N ARG A 24 -4.73 3.34 3.64
CA ARG A 24 -3.46 3.52 4.35
C ARG A 24 -2.75 2.18 4.53
N PRO A 25 -1.41 2.14 4.45
CA PRO A 25 -0.65 0.93 4.77
C PRO A 25 -0.87 0.51 6.23
N VAL A 26 -0.76 -0.79 6.52
CA VAL A 26 -0.85 -1.28 7.90
C VAL A 26 0.31 -0.79 8.78
N ARG A 27 1.47 -0.47 8.16
CA ARG A 27 2.61 0.21 8.81
C ARG A 27 2.88 1.49 8.03
N ASP A 28 3.10 2.60 8.73
CA ASP A 28 3.33 3.92 8.09
C ASP A 28 4.62 3.99 7.27
N ASP A 29 5.60 3.12 7.55
CA ASP A 29 6.90 3.08 6.89
C ASP A 29 7.20 1.72 6.26
N CYS A 30 7.87 1.75 5.13
CA CYS A 30 8.45 0.57 4.51
C CYS A 30 9.72 0.21 5.29
N PRO A 31 9.82 -0.96 5.92
CA PRO A 31 11.03 -1.37 6.67
C PRO A 31 12.25 -1.62 5.78
N GLU A 32 12.08 -1.76 4.46
CA GLU A 32 13.18 -2.00 3.53
C GLU A 32 13.93 -0.71 3.18
N CYS A 33 13.19 0.35 2.84
CA CYS A 33 13.76 1.63 2.39
C CYS A 33 13.43 2.83 3.31
N GLY A 34 12.54 2.65 4.27
CA GLY A 34 12.09 3.68 5.22
C GLY A 34 11.07 4.67 4.67
N THR A 35 10.61 4.52 3.41
CA THR A 35 9.65 5.46 2.82
C THR A 35 8.24 5.25 3.37
N SER A 36 7.46 6.33 3.41
CA SER A 36 6.03 6.31 3.73
C SER A 36 5.14 6.53 2.50
N GLU A 37 5.74 6.61 1.31
CA GLU A 37 5.03 6.75 0.05
C GLU A 37 4.68 5.37 -0.51
N PHE A 38 3.37 5.14 -0.67
CA PHE A 38 2.82 3.90 -1.19
C PHE A 38 1.78 4.18 -2.27
N ASP A 39 1.89 3.47 -3.38
CA ASP A 39 0.92 3.46 -4.45
C ASP A 39 -0.13 2.38 -4.19
N VAL A 40 -1.41 2.73 -4.33
CA VAL A 40 -2.49 1.76 -4.18
C VAL A 40 -2.62 0.96 -5.46
N LEU A 41 -2.26 -0.31 -5.40
CA LEU A 41 -2.57 -1.25 -6.47
C LEU A 41 -4.04 -1.65 -6.32
N ALA A 42 -4.91 -1.01 -7.09
CA ALA A 42 -6.30 -1.42 -7.18
C ALA A 42 -6.34 -2.92 -7.52
N HIS A 43 -7.19 -3.68 -6.82
CA HIS A 43 -7.41 -5.08 -7.14
C HIS A 43 -8.11 -5.13 -8.50
N ASP A 44 -7.32 -5.25 -9.56
CA ASP A 44 -7.84 -5.57 -10.88
C ASP A 44 -8.37 -7.00 -10.80
N SER A 45 -9.67 -7.10 -10.59
CA SER A 45 -10.40 -8.26 -11.07
C SER A 45 -10.37 -8.13 -12.60
N GLU A 46 -9.32 -8.65 -13.24
CA GLU A 46 -9.30 -8.78 -14.70
C GLU A 46 -10.47 -9.71 -15.08
N ASP A 47 -11.47 -9.13 -15.76
CA ASP A 47 -12.67 -9.77 -16.32
C ASP A 47 -12.33 -10.69 -17.51
#